data_AF-A0A2E4ZS80-F1
#
_entry.id   AF-A0A2E4ZS80-F1
#
_cell.length_a   1.000
_cell.length_b   1.000
_cell.length_c   1.000
_cell.angle_alpha   90.00
_cell.angle_beta   90.00
_cell.angle_gamma   90.00
#
_symmetry.space_group_name_H-M   'P 1'
#
loop_
_entity.id
_entity.type
_entity.pdbx_description
1 polymer ?
#
loop_
_entity_poly.entity_id
_entity_poly.type
_entity_poly.pdbx_seq_one_letter_code
_entity_poly.pdbx_strand_id
1 'polypeptide(L)'
;MAPTSAQVVEDFDIRFQAQQNGSIQFLANTTMYCGGSFNCTEAQQALPFESPQSNNNNHNMQYYDGDNDPDTWCSSSDSLSLGTCAEISFAGLYWAGRLGNGFVPNEDLRDQVKIRANNAEPYIDIEAEGEWEFNASGVANYCCFADITDWVAGNPVNARYTVANVVATENNSSWGGWVLVIVYQDALEPMRNLTVFDGLAMITMSGGGSNAQVDVPIAGFLTPPN
;
A
#
# COMPACT_ATOMS: atom_id res chain seq x y z
N MET A 1 24.48 7.29 18.97
CA MET A 1 23.74 6.06 19.33
C MET A 1 22.55 6.02 18.39
N ALA A 2 22.53 5.10 17.43
CA ALA A 2 21.33 4.88 16.64
C ALA A 2 20.29 4.19 17.56
N PRO A 3 19.01 4.58 17.52
CA PRO A 3 17.99 3.88 18.27
C PRO A 3 17.93 2.43 17.76
N THR A 4 17.94 1.47 18.69
CA THR A 4 17.57 0.09 18.41
C THR A 4 16.09 0.06 18.04
N SER A 5 15.78 0.02 16.75
CA SER A 5 14.41 -0.24 16.27
C SER A 5 14.07 -1.69 16.56
N ALA A 6 12.93 -1.95 17.19
CA ALA A 6 12.40 -3.29 17.37
C ALA A 6 12.08 -3.93 16.01
N GLN A 7 12.13 -5.27 15.93
CA GLN A 7 11.79 -5.99 14.70
C GLN A 7 10.33 -5.74 14.29
N VAL A 8 9.43 -5.69 15.27
CA VAL A 8 8.05 -5.21 15.13
C VAL A 8 8.06 -3.71 15.41
N VAL A 9 7.64 -2.94 14.41
CA VAL A 9 7.55 -1.47 14.46
C VAL A 9 6.17 -1.05 14.95
N GLU A 10 5.14 -1.76 14.49
CA GLU A 10 3.75 -1.66 14.95
C GLU A 10 3.23 -3.09 15.17
N ASP A 11 2.66 -3.35 16.35
CA ASP A 11 2.08 -4.64 16.68
C ASP A 11 0.93 -4.97 15.72
N PHE A 12 0.72 -6.26 15.46
CA PHE A 12 -0.36 -6.70 14.60
C PHE A 12 -1.65 -6.83 15.40
N ASP A 13 -2.59 -5.92 15.16
CA ASP A 13 -3.87 -5.86 15.85
C ASP A 13 -5.06 -5.83 14.87
N ILE A 14 -6.26 -6.04 15.39
CA ILE A 14 -7.49 -5.98 14.59
C ILE A 14 -7.80 -4.53 14.25
N ARG A 15 -7.76 -4.21 12.95
CA ARG A 15 -8.21 -2.93 12.40
C ARG A 15 -9.71 -2.90 12.17
N PHE A 16 -10.25 -3.99 11.65
CA PHE A 16 -11.68 -4.13 11.34
C PHE A 16 -12.14 -5.56 11.57
N GLN A 17 -13.34 -5.73 12.12
CA GLN A 17 -13.98 -7.04 12.22
C GLN A 17 -15.51 -6.92 12.08
N ALA A 18 -16.10 -7.78 11.25
CA ALA A 18 -17.55 -7.86 11.09
C ALA A 18 -18.00 -9.25 10.65
N GLN A 19 -19.25 -9.60 10.96
CA GLN A 19 -19.92 -10.77 10.41
C GLN A 19 -20.98 -10.31 9.41
N GLN A 20 -20.74 -10.54 8.12
CA GLN A 20 -21.61 -10.05 7.04
C GLN A 20 -21.52 -10.93 5.79
N ASN A 21 -22.55 -10.85 4.94
CA ASN A 21 -22.49 -11.33 3.56
C ASN A 21 -21.58 -10.39 2.78
N GLY A 22 -20.40 -10.85 2.35
CA GLY A 22 -19.42 -9.94 1.73
C GLY A 22 -18.02 -10.52 1.65
N SER A 23 -17.05 -9.68 1.31
CA SER A 23 -15.65 -10.06 1.22
C SER A 23 -14.72 -8.85 1.42
N ILE A 24 -13.42 -9.10 1.29
CA ILE A 24 -12.36 -8.09 1.30
C ILE A 24 -11.77 -8.02 -0.11
N GLN A 25 -11.62 -6.81 -0.65
CA GLN A 25 -10.92 -6.51 -1.91
C GLN A 25 -9.68 -5.67 -1.64
N PHE A 26 -8.65 -5.88 -2.43
CA PHE A 26 -7.41 -5.11 -2.40
C PHE A 26 -7.24 -4.43 -3.74
N LEU A 27 -7.07 -3.11 -3.72
CA LEU A 27 -6.63 -2.33 -4.85
C LEU A 27 -5.22 -1.88 -4.57
N ALA A 28 -4.28 -2.06 -5.48
CA ALA A 28 -2.89 -1.71 -5.22
C ALA A 28 -2.14 -1.37 -6.51
N ASN A 29 -1.18 -0.46 -6.40
CA ASN A 29 -0.27 -0.19 -7.51
C ASN A 29 1.05 0.44 -7.03
N THR A 30 2.06 0.37 -7.89
CA THR A 30 3.37 1.03 -7.69
C THR A 30 3.29 2.50 -8.06
N THR A 31 4.09 3.35 -7.41
CA THR A 31 4.33 4.74 -7.85
C THR A 31 5.74 4.94 -8.41
N MET A 32 6.52 3.86 -8.49
CA MET A 32 7.88 3.84 -9.03
C MET A 32 7.95 2.93 -10.25
N TYR A 33 8.75 3.34 -11.24
CA TYR A 33 8.93 2.64 -12.51
C TYR A 33 10.40 2.62 -12.94
N CYS A 34 10.78 1.56 -13.66
CA CYS A 34 12.10 1.45 -14.28
C CYS A 34 12.11 2.22 -15.59
N GLY A 35 12.70 3.41 -15.66
CA GLY A 35 12.56 4.25 -16.86
C GLY A 35 13.78 4.43 -17.76
N GLY A 36 14.81 3.59 -17.62
CA GLY A 36 15.93 3.66 -18.58
C GLY A 36 17.15 2.77 -18.33
N SER A 37 17.11 1.87 -17.34
CA SER A 37 18.19 0.88 -17.14
C SER A 37 18.05 -0.33 -18.07
N PHE A 38 19.10 -1.15 -18.17
CA PHE A 38 19.06 -2.45 -18.85
C PHE A 38 17.91 -3.31 -18.30
N ASN A 39 17.23 -4.07 -19.16
CA ASN A 39 16.11 -4.99 -18.82
C ASN A 39 14.87 -4.38 -18.13
N CYS A 40 14.60 -3.08 -18.26
CA CYS A 40 13.36 -2.50 -17.71
C CYS A 40 12.09 -3.18 -18.22
N THR A 41 12.06 -3.72 -19.44
CA THR A 41 10.87 -4.35 -20.02
C THR A 41 10.33 -5.48 -19.16
N GLU A 42 11.18 -6.36 -18.64
CA GLU A 42 10.75 -7.50 -17.82
C GLU A 42 10.16 -7.03 -16.49
N ALA A 43 10.84 -6.10 -15.82
CA ALA A 43 10.38 -5.49 -14.56
C ALA A 43 9.07 -4.71 -14.74
N GLN A 44 8.92 -3.97 -15.86
CA GLN A 44 7.71 -3.22 -16.19
C GLN A 44 6.51 -4.12 -16.54
N GLN A 45 6.77 -5.27 -17.18
CA GLN A 45 5.73 -6.22 -17.57
C GLN A 45 5.31 -7.15 -16.42
N ALA A 46 5.90 -7.00 -15.23
CA ALA A 46 5.66 -7.83 -14.06
C ALA A 46 5.72 -9.34 -14.39
N LEU A 47 6.65 -9.72 -15.28
CA LEU A 47 6.85 -11.12 -15.64
C LEU A 47 7.34 -11.92 -14.41
N PRO A 48 7.10 -13.24 -14.36
CA PRO A 48 7.64 -14.08 -13.29
C PRO A 48 9.15 -13.83 -13.10
N PHE A 49 9.62 -13.86 -11.85
CA PHE A 49 11.02 -13.59 -11.54
C PHE A 49 11.92 -14.70 -12.08
N GLU A 50 12.51 -14.49 -13.26
CA GLU A 50 13.51 -15.39 -13.82
C GLU A 50 14.95 -14.96 -13.48
N SER A 51 15.14 -13.69 -13.08
CA SER A 51 16.42 -13.15 -12.62
C SER A 51 16.25 -12.03 -11.58
N PRO A 52 17.29 -11.65 -10.82
CA PRO A 52 17.26 -10.48 -9.92
C PRO A 52 16.91 -9.16 -10.60
N GLN A 53 17.04 -9.06 -11.93
CA GLN A 53 16.70 -7.88 -12.74
C GLN A 53 15.25 -7.92 -13.25
N SER A 54 14.44 -8.88 -12.78
CA SER A 54 13.01 -8.94 -13.06
C SER A 54 12.18 -8.29 -11.94
N ASN A 55 12.82 -7.72 -10.92
CA ASN A 55 12.18 -6.93 -9.85
C ASN A 55 12.71 -5.48 -9.87
N ASN A 56 12.49 -4.69 -8.82
CA ASN A 56 12.96 -3.30 -8.75
C ASN A 56 14.46 -3.16 -8.41
N ASN A 57 15.15 -4.24 -8.03
CA ASN A 57 16.57 -4.19 -7.66
C ASN A 57 17.46 -3.94 -8.88
N ASN A 58 18.54 -3.18 -8.68
CA ASN A 58 19.52 -2.83 -9.72
C ASN A 58 18.93 -2.04 -10.91
N HIS A 59 17.74 -1.47 -10.73
CA HIS A 59 17.14 -0.54 -11.66
C HIS A 59 17.18 0.86 -11.08
N ASN A 60 17.49 1.84 -11.94
CA ASN A 60 17.31 3.23 -11.58
C ASN A 60 15.81 3.55 -11.65
N MET A 61 15.20 3.68 -10.48
CA MET A 61 13.76 3.87 -10.34
C MET A 61 13.45 5.36 -10.38
N GLN A 62 12.41 5.71 -11.13
CA GLN A 62 11.86 7.06 -11.21
C GLN A 62 10.37 7.01 -10.96
N TYR A 63 9.75 8.15 -10.67
CA TYR A 63 8.31 8.19 -10.47
C TYR A 63 7.55 7.73 -11.71
N TYR A 64 6.50 6.92 -11.48
CA TYR A 64 5.49 6.62 -12.48
C TYR A 64 4.40 7.69 -12.40
N ASP A 65 4.12 8.34 -13.51
CA ASP A 65 2.99 9.25 -13.66
C ASP A 65 2.05 8.72 -14.74
N GLY A 66 0.91 8.18 -14.31
CA GLY A 66 -0.06 7.53 -15.16
C GLY A 66 -1.12 8.46 -15.77
N ASP A 67 -1.17 9.72 -15.33
CA ASP A 67 -2.20 10.68 -15.76
C ASP A 67 -1.67 12.01 -16.28
N ASN A 68 -0.37 12.31 -16.11
CA ASN A 68 0.28 13.54 -16.55
C ASN A 68 -0.35 14.81 -15.96
N ASP A 69 -0.89 14.71 -14.75
CA ASP A 69 -1.43 15.86 -14.03
C ASP A 69 -0.27 16.72 -13.48
N PRO A 70 -0.13 17.99 -13.91
CA PRO A 70 0.99 18.84 -13.51
C PRO A 70 1.02 19.20 -12.01
N ASP A 71 -0.08 18.97 -11.28
CA ASP A 71 -0.17 19.18 -9.83
C ASP A 71 0.22 17.92 -9.02
N THR A 72 0.72 16.89 -9.72
CA THR A 72 1.22 15.63 -9.15
C THR A 72 2.62 15.30 -9.69
N TRP A 73 3.43 14.58 -8.92
CA TRP A 73 4.73 14.08 -9.37
C TRP A 73 4.76 12.59 -9.67
N CYS A 74 3.76 11.86 -9.18
CA CYS A 74 3.55 10.45 -9.46
C CYS A 74 2.05 10.15 -9.33
N SER A 75 1.56 9.18 -10.09
CA SER A 75 0.18 8.72 -10.02
C SER A 75 0.06 7.31 -10.57
N SER A 76 -0.69 6.46 -9.89
CA SER A 76 -1.04 5.13 -10.39
C SER A 76 -2.43 4.72 -9.94
N SER A 77 -3.04 3.80 -10.68
CA SER A 77 -4.47 3.50 -10.50
C SER A 77 -4.77 2.01 -10.47
N ASP A 78 -5.86 1.66 -9.79
CA ASP A 78 -6.48 0.35 -9.85
C ASP A 78 -8.01 0.50 -9.83
N SER A 79 -8.75 -0.56 -10.16
CA SER A 79 -10.22 -0.50 -10.32
C SER A 79 -10.94 -1.42 -9.36
N LEU A 80 -11.92 -0.86 -8.67
CA LEU A 80 -12.88 -1.63 -7.89
C LEU A 80 -13.94 -2.19 -8.85
N SER A 81 -14.41 -3.39 -8.58
CA SER A 81 -15.50 -4.02 -9.34
C SER A 81 -16.32 -4.91 -8.42
N LEU A 82 -17.27 -4.29 -7.70
CA LEU A 82 -18.22 -5.00 -6.83
C LEU A 82 -19.59 -5.17 -7.51
N GLY A 83 -20.45 -5.99 -6.90
CA GLY A 83 -21.86 -6.07 -7.25
C GLY A 83 -22.56 -4.72 -7.08
N THR A 84 -23.59 -4.46 -7.87
CA THR A 84 -24.28 -3.15 -7.91
C THR A 84 -24.96 -2.75 -6.60
N CYS A 85 -25.20 -3.71 -5.71
CA CYS A 85 -25.82 -3.50 -4.40
C CYS A 85 -24.80 -3.64 -3.26
N ALA A 86 -23.50 -3.68 -3.56
CA ALA A 86 -22.49 -3.74 -2.55
C ALA A 86 -22.42 -2.42 -1.77
N GLU A 87 -22.22 -2.51 -0.46
CA GLU A 87 -22.02 -1.35 0.40
C GLU A 87 -20.68 -1.48 1.11
N ILE A 88 -19.94 -0.39 1.22
CA ILE A 88 -18.62 -0.39 1.84
C ILE A 88 -18.77 -0.34 3.36
N SER A 89 -18.12 -1.26 4.06
CA SER A 89 -18.11 -1.35 5.52
C SER A 89 -16.81 -0.83 6.12
N PHE A 90 -15.71 -0.86 5.35
CA PHE A 90 -14.40 -0.32 5.72
C PHE A 90 -13.57 -0.05 4.47
N ALA A 91 -12.79 1.02 4.48
CA ALA A 91 -11.78 1.28 3.47
C ALA A 91 -10.53 1.93 4.10
N GLY A 92 -9.46 1.15 4.23
CA GLY A 92 -8.17 1.61 4.74
C GLY A 92 -7.17 1.84 3.61
N LEU A 93 -6.68 3.07 3.46
CA LEU A 93 -5.61 3.40 2.52
C LEU A 93 -4.26 3.32 3.23
N TYR A 94 -3.34 2.57 2.65
CA TYR A 94 -1.95 2.47 3.10
C TYR A 94 -1.03 2.89 1.97
N TRP A 95 0.02 3.64 2.29
CA TRP A 95 1.08 3.96 1.34
C TRP A 95 2.43 3.92 2.01
N ALA A 96 3.46 3.61 1.24
CA ALA A 96 4.80 3.43 1.77
C ALA A 96 5.83 3.76 0.70
N GLY A 97 7.02 4.15 1.13
CA GLY A 97 8.11 4.46 0.23
C GLY A 97 9.48 4.38 0.89
N ARG A 98 10.48 4.15 0.04
CA ARG A 98 11.89 4.24 0.44
C ARG A 98 12.33 5.71 0.45
N LEU A 99 12.87 6.17 1.57
CA LEU A 99 13.50 7.51 1.68
C LEU A 99 15.00 7.45 1.38
N GLY A 100 15.66 6.33 1.66
CA GLY A 100 17.10 6.23 1.43
C GLY A 100 17.90 6.86 2.57
N ASN A 101 19.10 7.36 2.26
CA ASN A 101 20.01 7.99 3.24
C ASN A 101 20.47 9.38 2.79
N GLY A 102 19.83 9.94 1.77
CA GLY A 102 20.14 11.23 1.18
C GLY A 102 18.91 12.12 1.15
N PHE A 103 19.04 13.29 0.51
CA PHE A 103 17.92 14.19 0.33
C PHE A 103 16.82 13.55 -0.54
N VAL A 104 15.57 13.65 -0.08
CA VAL A 104 14.37 13.25 -0.83
C VAL A 104 13.51 14.49 -1.07
N PRO A 105 13.19 14.83 -2.33
CA PRO A 105 12.21 15.87 -2.61
C PRO A 105 10.87 15.57 -1.94
N ASN A 106 10.26 16.58 -1.32
CA ASN A 106 8.95 16.50 -0.69
C ASN A 106 8.86 15.52 0.50
N GLU A 107 9.98 15.17 1.14
CA GLU A 107 10.00 14.26 2.30
C GLU A 107 9.07 14.70 3.45
N ASP A 108 8.91 16.01 3.64
CA ASP A 108 7.99 16.59 4.64
C ASP A 108 6.50 16.42 4.28
N LEU A 109 6.18 15.90 3.09
CA LEU A 109 4.81 15.61 2.63
C LEU A 109 4.52 14.10 2.56
N ARG A 110 5.40 13.25 3.11
CA ARG A 110 5.25 11.78 3.05
C ARG A 110 4.01 11.27 3.80
N ASP A 111 3.50 12.05 4.73
CA ASP A 111 2.26 11.83 5.48
C ASP A 111 1.01 12.26 4.71
N GLN A 112 1.16 12.71 3.46
CA GLN A 112 0.07 13.16 2.61
C GLN A 112 0.12 12.48 1.24
N VAL A 113 -1.05 12.15 0.72
CA VAL A 113 -1.24 11.68 -0.66
C VAL A 113 -2.46 12.35 -1.29
N LYS A 114 -2.55 12.29 -2.61
CA LYS A 114 -3.75 12.69 -3.35
C LYS A 114 -4.51 11.47 -3.83
N ILE A 115 -5.83 11.48 -3.74
CA ILE A 115 -6.68 10.38 -4.26
C ILE A 115 -7.88 10.91 -5.06
N ARG A 116 -8.30 10.14 -6.07
CA ARG A 116 -9.59 10.33 -6.78
C ARG A 116 -10.19 8.99 -7.18
N ALA A 117 -11.51 8.93 -7.34
CA ALA A 117 -12.26 7.72 -7.69
C ALA A 117 -12.73 7.66 -9.17
N ASN A 118 -12.38 8.68 -9.95
CA ASN A 118 -12.69 8.82 -11.37
C ASN A 118 -11.69 9.82 -12.00
N ASN A 119 -11.20 9.52 -13.21
CA ASN A 119 -10.28 10.39 -13.93
C ASN A 119 -10.86 11.77 -14.31
N ALA A 120 -12.19 11.93 -14.27
CA ALA A 120 -12.85 13.21 -14.53
C ALA A 120 -13.06 14.07 -13.26
N GLU A 121 -12.85 13.49 -12.07
CA GLU A 121 -13.00 14.20 -10.79
C GLU A 121 -11.63 14.76 -10.35
N PRO A 122 -11.61 15.89 -9.63
CA PRO A 122 -10.38 16.42 -9.06
C PRO A 122 -9.83 15.47 -7.98
N TYR A 123 -8.53 15.56 -7.74
CA TYR A 123 -7.92 14.97 -6.57
C TYR A 123 -8.42 15.62 -5.29
N ILE A 124 -8.51 14.82 -4.23
CA ILE A 124 -8.59 15.30 -2.85
C ILE A 124 -7.29 14.94 -2.13
N ASP A 125 -6.92 15.77 -1.14
CA ASP A 125 -5.79 15.49 -0.26
C ASP A 125 -6.24 14.57 0.88
N ILE A 126 -5.40 13.59 1.20
CA ILE A 126 -5.55 12.66 2.32
C ILE A 126 -4.33 12.82 3.22
N GLU A 127 -4.57 13.03 4.49
CA GLU A 127 -3.56 13.08 5.55
C GLU A 127 -3.54 11.74 6.30
N ALA A 128 -2.34 11.28 6.66
CA ALA A 128 -2.17 10.05 7.42
C ALA A 128 -2.73 10.20 8.84
N GLU A 129 -3.48 9.20 9.28
CA GLU A 129 -3.86 9.02 10.68
C GLU A 129 -2.79 8.24 11.46
N GLY A 130 -1.99 7.45 10.76
CA GLY A 130 -0.83 6.74 11.30
C GLY A 130 0.38 6.84 10.36
N GLU A 131 1.55 7.10 10.93
CA GLU A 131 2.83 7.13 10.22
C GLU A 131 3.87 6.35 11.05
N TRP A 132 4.58 5.45 10.37
CA TRP A 132 5.64 4.65 10.96
C TRP A 132 6.89 4.71 10.11
N GLU A 133 7.97 5.23 10.68
CA GLU A 133 9.30 5.20 10.09
C GLU A 133 10.06 3.95 10.52
N PHE A 134 10.80 3.37 9.58
CA PHE A 134 11.57 2.16 9.86
C PHE A 134 12.86 2.08 9.04
N ASN A 135 13.88 1.47 9.64
CA ASN A 135 15.19 1.32 9.02
C ASN A 135 15.45 -0.14 8.59
N ALA A 136 15.37 -0.40 7.29
CA ALA A 136 15.67 -1.72 6.73
C ALA A 136 17.09 -1.74 6.16
N SER A 137 17.99 -2.52 6.80
CA SER A 137 19.39 -2.67 6.36
C SER A 137 20.16 -1.35 6.21
N GLY A 138 19.95 -0.41 7.13
CA GLY A 138 20.63 0.89 7.10
C GLY A 138 20.01 1.89 6.11
N VAL A 139 18.78 1.69 5.68
CA VAL A 139 18.04 2.53 4.72
C VAL A 139 16.74 3.00 5.36
N ALA A 140 16.46 4.30 5.37
CA ALA A 140 15.21 4.85 5.90
C ALA A 140 14.03 4.62 4.95
N ASN A 141 12.87 4.29 5.52
CA ASN A 141 11.60 4.05 4.84
C ASN A 141 10.46 4.48 5.77
N TYR A 142 9.26 4.59 5.21
CA TYR A 142 8.06 4.89 5.97
C TYR A 142 6.87 4.07 5.46
N CYS A 143 5.85 3.96 6.29
CA CYS A 143 4.51 3.48 5.95
C CYS A 143 3.49 4.40 6.62
N CYS A 144 2.38 4.64 5.94
CA CYS A 144 1.29 5.47 6.41
C CYS A 144 -0.04 4.75 6.25
N PHE A 145 -1.02 5.19 7.04
CA PHE A 145 -2.40 4.70 7.03
C PHE A 145 -3.38 5.86 7.15
N ALA A 146 -4.51 5.78 6.46
CA ALA A 146 -5.70 6.60 6.69
C ALA A 146 -6.99 5.77 6.52
N ASP A 147 -7.95 5.95 7.40
CA ASP A 147 -9.32 5.47 7.20
C ASP A 147 -10.07 6.42 6.26
N ILE A 148 -10.41 5.93 5.06
CA ILE A 148 -11.14 6.70 4.04
C ILE A 148 -12.51 6.06 3.76
N THR A 149 -13.06 5.31 4.72
CA THR A 149 -14.32 4.56 4.58
C THR A 149 -15.45 5.43 4.08
N ASP A 150 -15.69 6.58 4.71
CA ASP A 150 -16.81 7.47 4.36
C ASP A 150 -16.69 8.00 2.92
N TRP A 151 -15.47 8.34 2.49
CA TRP A 151 -15.23 8.84 1.13
C TRP A 151 -15.40 7.72 0.09
N VAL A 152 -14.86 6.52 0.35
CA VAL A 152 -15.00 5.36 -0.53
C VAL A 152 -16.46 4.90 -0.63
N ALA A 153 -17.22 4.93 0.47
CA ALA A 153 -18.64 4.60 0.48
C ALA A 153 -19.50 5.57 -0.35
N GLY A 154 -19.04 6.82 -0.53
CA GLY A 154 -19.70 7.81 -1.38
C GLY A 154 -19.44 7.66 -2.87
N ASN A 155 -18.51 6.79 -3.27
CA ASN A 155 -18.10 6.59 -4.67
C ASN A 155 -18.83 5.41 -5.33
N PRO A 156 -18.85 5.33 -6.67
CA PRO A 156 -19.38 4.16 -7.38
C PRO A 156 -18.68 2.86 -6.97
N VAL A 157 -19.45 1.78 -6.83
CA VAL A 157 -18.95 0.43 -6.49
C VAL A 157 -18.07 -0.22 -7.57
N ASN A 158 -17.92 0.45 -8.71
CA ASN A 158 -17.02 0.11 -9.81
C ASN A 158 -16.05 1.25 -10.16
N ALA A 159 -15.69 2.07 -9.16
CA ALA A 159 -14.80 3.21 -9.30
C ALA A 159 -13.37 2.82 -9.68
N ARG A 160 -12.68 3.75 -10.35
CA ARG A 160 -11.24 3.66 -10.60
C ARG A 160 -10.51 4.59 -9.66
N TYR A 161 -9.79 4.03 -8.70
CA TYR A 161 -9.02 4.81 -7.75
C TYR A 161 -7.64 5.12 -8.32
N THR A 162 -7.28 6.39 -8.33
CA THR A 162 -5.91 6.86 -8.60
C THR A 162 -5.35 7.46 -7.33
N VAL A 163 -4.19 6.98 -6.89
CA VAL A 163 -3.43 7.58 -5.79
C VAL A 163 -2.18 8.23 -6.40
N ALA A 164 -1.90 9.44 -5.93
CA ALA A 164 -0.83 10.28 -6.41
C ALA A 164 -0.02 10.84 -5.24
N ASN A 165 1.15 11.38 -5.57
CA ASN A 165 2.05 12.06 -4.63
C ASN A 165 2.60 11.19 -3.49
N VAL A 166 2.68 9.87 -3.68
CA VAL A 166 3.47 9.02 -2.77
C VAL A 166 4.93 9.42 -2.87
N VAL A 167 5.57 9.70 -1.72
CA VAL A 167 6.97 10.12 -1.65
C VAL A 167 7.90 8.90 -1.68
N ALA A 168 8.94 8.95 -2.52
CA ALA A 168 10.03 7.98 -2.56
C ALA A 168 11.29 8.62 -3.14
N THR A 169 12.45 8.04 -2.83
CA THR A 169 13.73 8.46 -3.42
C THR A 169 13.89 7.88 -4.83
N GLU A 170 14.15 8.72 -5.83
CA GLU A 170 14.48 8.29 -7.19
C GLU A 170 15.95 7.85 -7.25
N ASN A 171 16.18 6.54 -7.10
CA ASN A 171 17.53 5.97 -7.03
C ASN A 171 17.49 4.48 -7.40
N ASN A 172 18.66 3.85 -7.42
CA ASN A 172 18.82 2.44 -7.65
C ASN A 172 18.13 1.60 -6.58
N SER A 173 17.28 0.65 -6.98
CA SER A 173 16.53 -0.26 -6.10
C SER A 173 15.48 0.42 -5.20
N SER A 174 15.00 1.60 -5.58
CA SER A 174 13.93 2.27 -4.82
C SER A 174 12.55 1.66 -5.04
N TRP A 175 11.62 2.01 -4.17
CA TRP A 175 10.25 1.53 -4.21
C TRP A 175 9.32 2.53 -3.55
N GLY A 176 8.06 2.50 -3.98
CA GLY A 176 6.99 3.34 -3.51
C GLY A 176 5.67 2.79 -4.07
N GLY A 177 4.60 2.86 -3.29
CA GLY A 177 3.32 2.32 -3.70
C GLY A 177 2.26 2.45 -2.63
N TRP A 178 1.09 1.94 -2.93
CA TRP A 178 -0.08 2.03 -2.09
C TRP A 178 -0.96 0.78 -2.20
N VAL A 179 -1.76 0.54 -1.16
CA VAL A 179 -2.84 -0.44 -1.15
C VAL A 179 -4.06 0.15 -0.47
N LEU A 180 -5.22 -0.03 -1.08
CA LEU A 180 -6.53 0.29 -0.52
C LEU A 180 -7.24 -1.03 -0.19
N VAL A 181 -7.43 -1.28 1.10
CA VAL A 181 -8.12 -2.46 1.63
C VAL A 181 -9.58 -2.12 1.84
N ILE A 182 -10.47 -2.77 1.09
CA ILE A 182 -11.90 -2.50 1.12
C ILE A 182 -12.65 -3.72 1.64
N VAL A 183 -13.41 -3.55 2.71
CA VAL A 183 -14.38 -4.55 3.18
C VAL A 183 -15.77 -4.08 2.74
N TYR A 184 -16.52 -4.96 2.10
CA TYR A 184 -17.86 -4.65 1.60
C TYR A 184 -18.87 -5.70 2.05
N GLN A 185 -20.14 -5.31 2.12
CA GLN A 185 -21.28 -6.19 2.24
C GLN A 185 -22.00 -6.29 0.89
N ASP A 186 -22.44 -7.49 0.53
CA ASP A 186 -23.28 -7.76 -0.65
C ASP A 186 -24.17 -8.97 -0.33
N ALA A 187 -25.48 -8.81 -0.43
CA ALA A 187 -26.46 -9.85 -0.12
C ALA A 187 -26.31 -11.12 -0.99
N LEU A 188 -25.63 -11.04 -2.14
CA LEU A 188 -25.36 -12.18 -3.02
C LEU A 188 -24.09 -12.96 -2.63
N GLU A 189 -23.25 -12.40 -1.75
CA GLU A 189 -22.05 -13.06 -1.24
C GLU A 189 -22.39 -13.97 -0.04
N PRO A 190 -21.59 -15.01 0.25
CA PRO A 190 -21.79 -15.84 1.43
C PRO A 190 -21.49 -15.07 2.72
N MET A 191 -22.14 -15.48 3.81
CA MET A 191 -21.89 -14.97 5.15
C MET A 191 -20.46 -15.35 5.60
N ARG A 192 -19.69 -14.38 6.06
CA ARG A 192 -18.30 -14.57 6.54
C ARG A 192 -18.07 -13.83 7.84
N ASN A 193 -17.10 -14.30 8.63
CA ASN A 193 -16.45 -13.49 9.64
C ASN A 193 -15.22 -12.85 8.96
N LEU A 194 -15.30 -11.55 8.70
CA LEU A 194 -14.27 -10.77 8.02
C LEU A 194 -13.43 -10.07 9.08
N THR A 195 -12.11 -10.20 9.01
CA THR A 195 -11.20 -9.53 9.93
C THR A 195 -10.00 -9.00 9.15
N VAL A 196 -9.71 -7.71 9.32
CA VAL A 196 -8.49 -7.06 8.83
C VAL A 196 -7.56 -6.91 10.03
N PHE A 197 -6.40 -7.53 9.93
CA PHE A 197 -5.28 -7.28 10.83
C PHE A 197 -4.25 -6.44 10.08
N ASP A 198 -3.74 -5.41 10.72
CA ASP A 198 -2.62 -4.63 10.19
C ASP A 198 -1.55 -4.46 11.27
N GLY A 199 -0.34 -4.18 10.82
CA GLY A 199 0.86 -4.08 11.64
C GLY A 199 2.08 -3.96 10.73
N LEU A 200 3.24 -3.66 11.32
CA LEU A 200 4.46 -3.43 10.58
C LEU A 200 5.63 -4.12 11.26
N ALA A 201 6.28 -5.02 10.54
CA ALA A 201 7.51 -5.64 11.02
C ALA A 201 8.55 -5.72 9.90
N MET A 202 9.81 -5.56 10.31
CA MET A 202 10.96 -5.62 9.40
C MET A 202 11.55 -7.02 9.39
N ILE A 203 11.68 -7.57 8.19
CA ILE A 203 12.41 -8.82 7.96
C ILE A 203 13.69 -8.49 7.21
N THR A 204 14.85 -8.79 7.82
CA THR A 204 16.14 -8.57 7.20
C THR A 204 16.81 -9.90 6.89
N MET A 205 17.06 -10.15 5.61
CA MET A 205 17.79 -11.31 5.13
C MET A 205 19.30 -11.07 5.26
N SER A 206 19.86 -11.22 6.45
CA SER A 206 21.30 -11.46 6.58
C SER A 206 21.51 -12.92 7.01
N GLY A 207 21.57 -13.84 6.03
CA GLY A 207 22.08 -15.22 6.17
C GLY A 207 21.98 -15.89 7.56
N GLY A 208 20.79 -15.95 8.18
CA GLY A 208 20.58 -16.57 9.50
C GLY A 208 20.67 -15.64 10.72
N GLY A 209 20.52 -14.32 10.56
CA GLY A 209 20.46 -13.34 11.66
C GLY A 209 19.10 -13.30 12.39
N SER A 210 19.06 -12.55 13.51
CA SER A 210 17.96 -12.50 14.49
C SER A 210 16.61 -11.97 14.00
N ASN A 211 16.51 -11.38 12.80
CA ASN A 211 15.27 -10.78 12.26
C ASN A 211 14.83 -11.43 10.93
N ALA A 212 15.10 -12.73 10.73
CA ALA A 212 14.78 -13.45 9.50
C ALA A 212 13.31 -13.92 9.40
N GLN A 213 12.58 -13.92 10.53
CA GLN A 213 11.18 -14.34 10.62
C GLN A 213 10.48 -13.50 11.69
N VAL A 214 9.21 -13.19 11.45
CA VAL A 214 8.28 -12.62 12.44
C VAL A 214 7.12 -13.59 12.57
N ASP A 215 6.80 -14.00 13.80
CA ASP A 215 5.58 -14.74 14.07
C ASP A 215 4.46 -13.75 14.38
N VAL A 216 3.40 -13.77 13.57
CA VAL A 216 2.20 -12.95 13.77
C VAL A 216 1.07 -13.87 14.24
N PRO A 217 0.82 -13.97 15.56
CA PRO A 217 -0.21 -14.85 16.07
C PRO A 217 -1.60 -14.28 15.73
N ILE A 218 -2.31 -14.91 14.80
CA ILE A 218 -3.69 -14.54 14.49
C ILE A 218 -4.63 -15.34 15.42
N ALA A 219 -5.40 -14.64 16.24
CA ALA A 219 -6.36 -15.21 17.18
C ALA A 219 -7.75 -14.56 17.01
N GLY A 220 -8.76 -15.09 17.71
CA GLY A 220 -10.11 -14.48 17.73
C GLY A 220 -11.04 -14.90 16.60
N PHE A 221 -10.72 -15.95 15.84
CA PHE A 221 -11.65 -16.50 14.85
C PHE A 221 -12.88 -17.11 15.52
N LEU A 222 -14.04 -16.50 15.28
CA LEU A 222 -15.34 -17.03 15.68
C LEU A 222 -15.95 -17.82 14.52
N THR A 223 -16.30 -19.08 14.76
CA THR A 223 -17.17 -19.86 13.86
C THR A 223 -18.63 -19.54 14.17
N PRO A 224 -19.52 -19.42 13.18
CA PRO A 224 -20.95 -19.21 13.42
C PRO A 224 -21.52 -20.29 14.36
N PRO A 225 -22.36 -19.95 15.36
CA PRO A 225 -23.10 -20.96 16.13
C PRO A 225 -24.00 -21.78 15.20
N ASN A 226 -24.01 -23.10 15.37
CA ASN A 226 -24.94 -24.01 14.67
C ASN A 226 -26.39 -23.79 15.09
#